data_AF-A0AAU7IWQ9-F1
#
_entry.id   AF-A0AAU7IWQ9-F1
#
_cell.length_a   1.000
_cell.length_b   1.000
_cell.length_c   1.000
_cell.angle_alpha   90.00
_cell.angle_beta   90.00
_cell.angle_gamma   90.00
#
_symmetry.space_group_name_H-M   'P 1'
#
loop_
_entity.id
_entity.type
_entity.pdbx_description
1 polymer ?
#
loop_
_entity_poly.entity_id
_entity_poly.type
_entity_poly.pdbx_seq_one_letter_code
_entity_poly.pdbx_strand_id
1 'polypeptide(L)'
;MKLWLSGLALLAVTSTAQAENFRIVQSPAQKLDIWIDNIKDNTPQSWCKPEVALRIVANGKKDVSVLENFVPRLGSLLEHQCSKVNKLSWTLNDPAGTTLAQGTAGKAQDWALVVKQEQAAPAATVTATPASGALLPPDQNVASRTVAADRTPWQEFTLQDGCHLRTFWEGGASAPALFIPDSDTTRCGNGSWLSGHTVVSQSRNGGQKEMAVTYIHGFPVTGLNQSADPENALITSVNKERMVFSTPNSDQSWMILPYDSALNSWKSNGTVAVEISREIASDDAKLQARIAAVKKTWSAWVAPGTPLNIVLIDTLRPQLRDPAIGAWRAAN
;
A
#
# COMPACT_ATOMS: atom_id res chain seq x y z
N MET A 1 4.36 -15.55 -83.34
CA MET A 1 3.01 -14.94 -83.20
C MET A 1 2.46 -15.31 -81.84
N LYS A 2 1.88 -14.34 -81.13
CA LYS A 2 1.46 -14.38 -79.71
C LYS A 2 0.04 -14.97 -79.57
N LEU A 3 -0.16 -15.83 -78.57
CA LEU A 3 -1.46 -16.23 -77.98
C LEU A 3 -1.23 -16.32 -76.45
N TRP A 4 -1.51 -15.29 -75.65
CA TRP A 4 -2.76 -14.84 -74.97
C TRP A 4 -3.13 -15.60 -73.67
N LEU A 5 -2.89 -14.87 -72.56
CA LEU A 5 -3.54 -14.82 -71.23
C LEU A 5 -3.52 -16.04 -70.28
N SER A 6 -2.52 -16.02 -69.40
CA SER A 6 -2.56 -16.63 -68.06
C SER A 6 -3.34 -15.74 -67.08
N GLY A 7 -4.36 -16.30 -66.42
CA GLY A 7 -4.99 -15.70 -65.24
C GLY A 7 -4.12 -15.95 -64.00
N LEU A 8 -3.34 -14.96 -63.60
CA LEU A 8 -2.61 -14.96 -62.32
C LEU A 8 -3.47 -14.27 -61.26
N ALA A 9 -3.93 -15.05 -60.28
CA ALA A 9 -4.50 -14.52 -59.05
C ALA A 9 -3.42 -13.73 -58.29
N LEU A 10 -3.63 -12.42 -58.16
CA LEU A 10 -2.87 -11.56 -57.27
C LEU A 10 -3.22 -11.91 -55.82
N LEU A 11 -2.37 -12.70 -55.16
CA LEU A 11 -2.32 -12.77 -53.71
C LEU A 11 -1.82 -11.41 -53.21
N ALA A 12 -2.76 -10.54 -52.83
CA ALA A 12 -2.47 -9.33 -52.07
C ALA A 12 -1.86 -9.76 -50.73
N VAL A 13 -0.54 -9.66 -50.60
CA VAL A 13 0.13 -9.72 -49.30
C VAL A 13 -0.23 -8.43 -48.59
N THR A 14 -1.29 -8.46 -47.78
CA THR A 14 -1.53 -7.42 -46.79
C THR A 14 -0.38 -7.48 -45.79
N SER A 15 0.58 -6.56 -45.91
CA SER A 15 1.52 -6.27 -44.85
C SER A 15 0.71 -5.82 -43.63
N THR A 16 0.48 -6.74 -42.70
CA THR A 16 0.06 -6.36 -41.36
C THR A 16 1.22 -5.55 -40.80
N ALA A 17 1.00 -4.25 -40.57
CA ALA A 17 1.88 -3.46 -39.73
C ALA A 17 1.81 -4.09 -38.34
N GLN A 18 2.72 -5.01 -38.06
CA GLN A 18 2.90 -5.56 -36.72
C GLN A 18 3.41 -4.41 -35.86
N ALA A 19 2.70 -4.11 -34.79
CA ALA A 19 3.16 -3.22 -33.74
C ALA A 19 4.49 -3.75 -33.19
N GLU A 20 5.59 -3.04 -33.42
CA GLU A 20 6.88 -3.40 -32.84
C GLU A 20 7.00 -2.81 -31.42
N ASN A 21 7.59 -3.60 -30.51
CA ASN A 21 7.88 -3.16 -29.14
C ASN A 21 9.29 -2.58 -29.12
N PHE A 22 9.40 -1.29 -28.84
CA PHE A 22 10.70 -0.61 -28.84
C PHE A 22 11.23 -0.47 -27.42
N ARG A 23 12.40 -1.06 -27.18
CA ARG A 23 13.11 -0.89 -25.91
C ARG A 23 13.90 0.41 -25.93
N ILE A 24 13.47 1.36 -25.11
CA ILE A 24 14.04 2.72 -25.10
C ILE A 24 15.21 2.83 -24.15
N VAL A 25 15.10 2.15 -23.00
CA VAL A 25 16.13 2.20 -21.96
C VAL A 25 16.28 0.82 -21.37
N GLN A 26 17.54 0.40 -21.21
CA GLN A 26 17.91 -0.71 -20.35
C GLN A 26 18.72 -0.13 -19.19
N SER A 27 18.38 -0.51 -17.96
CA SER A 27 19.16 -0.17 -16.78
C SER A 27 19.83 -1.46 -16.25
N PRO A 28 21.06 -1.79 -16.69
CA PRO A 28 21.75 -2.99 -16.22
C PRO A 28 21.93 -3.00 -14.70
N ALA A 29 22.21 -1.84 -14.10
CA ALA A 29 22.43 -1.69 -12.67
C ALA A 29 21.18 -1.99 -11.83
N GLN A 30 19.98 -1.65 -12.33
CA GLN A 30 18.71 -1.90 -11.64
C GLN A 30 17.95 -3.12 -12.19
N LYS A 31 18.50 -3.77 -13.24
CA LYS A 31 17.88 -4.89 -13.95
C LYS A 31 16.46 -4.56 -14.44
N LEU A 32 16.28 -3.38 -15.04
CA LEU A 32 15.01 -2.94 -15.63
C LEU A 32 15.12 -2.83 -17.16
N ASP A 33 14.14 -3.35 -17.88
CA ASP A 33 13.94 -3.08 -19.32
C ASP A 33 12.68 -2.21 -19.50
N ILE A 34 12.79 -1.14 -20.31
CA ILE A 34 11.72 -0.16 -20.51
C ILE A 34 11.31 -0.17 -21.97
N TRP A 35 10.02 -0.39 -22.20
CA TRP A 35 9.42 -0.55 -23.51
C TRP A 35 8.37 0.52 -23.74
N ILE A 36 8.30 1.05 -24.97
CA ILE A 36 7.09 1.64 -25.51
C ILE A 36 6.52 0.63 -26.50
N ASP A 37 5.30 0.20 -26.22
CA ASP A 37 4.59 -0.76 -27.05
C ASP A 37 3.80 -0.03 -28.15
N ASN A 38 3.48 -0.74 -29.23
CA ASN A 38 2.62 -0.24 -30.31
C ASN A 38 3.12 1.01 -31.02
N ILE A 39 4.42 1.06 -31.34
CA ILE A 39 4.98 2.14 -32.15
C ILE A 39 5.16 1.72 -33.60
N LYS A 40 5.06 2.70 -34.51
CA LYS A 40 5.15 2.47 -35.95
C LYS A 40 6.57 2.12 -36.40
N ASP A 41 7.57 2.73 -35.77
CA ASP A 41 8.99 2.50 -36.00
C ASP A 41 9.79 3.04 -34.80
N ASN A 42 11.10 2.77 -34.75
CA ASN A 42 11.99 3.13 -33.64
C ASN A 42 12.42 4.61 -33.61
N THR A 43 11.79 5.49 -34.40
CA THR A 43 12.11 6.91 -34.38
C THR A 43 11.40 7.64 -33.21
N PRO A 44 11.99 8.69 -32.64
CA PRO A 44 11.33 9.53 -31.64
C PRO A 44 9.94 10.02 -32.07
N GLN A 45 9.75 10.27 -33.37
CA GLN A 45 8.48 10.75 -33.93
C GLN A 45 7.33 9.76 -33.77
N SER A 46 7.62 8.45 -33.74
CA SER A 46 6.62 7.39 -33.63
C SER A 46 6.01 7.24 -32.24
N TRP A 47 6.67 7.76 -31.20
CA TRP A 47 6.19 7.72 -29.82
C TRP A 47 6.06 9.10 -29.15
N CYS A 48 6.62 10.16 -29.74
CA CYS A 48 6.61 11.52 -29.20
C CYS A 48 5.19 12.12 -29.16
N LYS A 49 4.49 11.89 -28.05
CA LYS A 49 3.12 12.30 -27.76
C LYS A 49 3.06 13.00 -26.38
N PRO A 50 2.00 13.78 -26.09
CA PRO A 50 1.83 14.40 -24.78
C PRO A 50 1.86 13.41 -23.63
N GLU A 51 1.15 12.29 -23.78
CA GLU A 51 1.19 11.17 -22.85
C GLU A 51 1.87 9.97 -23.50
N VAL A 52 2.84 9.38 -22.80
CA VAL A 52 3.58 8.20 -23.23
C VAL A 52 3.33 7.05 -22.26
N ALA A 53 2.87 5.92 -22.78
CA ALA A 53 2.67 4.69 -22.02
C ALA A 53 3.94 3.83 -22.04
N LEU A 54 4.41 3.46 -20.86
CA LEU A 54 5.64 2.71 -20.65
C LEU A 54 5.32 1.35 -20.03
N ARG A 55 5.96 0.30 -20.53
CA ARG A 55 6.01 -1.00 -19.88
C ARG A 55 7.41 -1.23 -19.33
N ILE A 56 7.52 -1.36 -18.01
CA ILE A 56 8.77 -1.57 -17.28
C ILE A 56 8.82 -3.03 -16.87
N VAL A 57 9.86 -3.76 -17.23
CA VAL A 57 10.03 -5.18 -16.86
C VAL A 57 11.13 -5.29 -15.82
N ALA A 58 10.78 -5.79 -14.63
CA ALA A 58 11.70 -6.01 -13.52
C ALA A 58 12.37 -7.39 -13.61
N ASN A 59 13.58 -7.43 -14.17
CA ASN A 59 14.42 -8.64 -14.22
C ASN A 59 15.20 -8.88 -12.92
N GLY A 60 15.13 -7.96 -11.95
CA GLY A 60 15.78 -8.03 -10.64
C GLY A 60 14.79 -8.00 -9.50
N LYS A 61 14.88 -6.96 -8.66
CA LYS A 61 13.94 -6.75 -7.54
C LYS A 61 12.56 -6.39 -8.10
N LYS A 62 11.53 -7.14 -7.73
CA LYS A 62 10.14 -6.98 -8.19
C LYS A 62 9.34 -5.98 -7.34
N ASP A 63 10.01 -4.97 -6.81
CA ASP A 63 9.43 -3.99 -5.88
C ASP A 63 9.31 -2.61 -6.54
N VAL A 64 8.21 -1.91 -6.28
CA VAL A 64 7.92 -0.59 -6.85
C VAL A 64 8.90 0.49 -6.37
N SER A 65 9.52 0.30 -5.21
CA SER A 65 10.52 1.23 -4.66
C SER A 65 11.74 1.38 -5.58
N VAL A 66 12.01 0.40 -6.46
CA VAL A 66 13.06 0.51 -7.48
C VAL A 66 12.76 1.64 -8.48
N LEU A 67 11.49 2.01 -8.64
CA LEU A 67 11.03 3.06 -9.55
C LEU A 67 11.14 4.47 -8.98
N GLU A 68 11.23 4.65 -7.66
CA GLU A 68 11.18 5.97 -6.99
C GLU A 68 12.27 6.92 -7.48
N ASN A 69 13.48 6.40 -7.63
CA ASN A 69 14.63 7.16 -8.12
C ASN A 69 14.87 7.00 -9.63
N PHE A 70 14.16 6.07 -10.27
CA PHE A 70 14.34 5.73 -11.67
C PHE A 70 13.39 6.52 -12.59
N VAL A 71 12.09 6.58 -12.24
CA VAL A 71 11.06 7.24 -13.06
C VAL A 71 11.31 8.74 -13.23
N PRO A 72 11.75 9.51 -12.22
CA PRO A 72 12.07 10.92 -12.43
C PRO A 72 13.20 11.15 -13.45
N ARG A 73 14.23 10.29 -13.43
CA ARG A 73 15.35 10.33 -14.37
C ARG A 73 14.91 9.93 -15.78
N LEU A 74 14.06 8.91 -15.87
CA LEU A 74 13.47 8.47 -17.13
C LEU A 74 12.58 9.55 -17.75
N GLY A 75 11.73 10.20 -16.96
CA GLY A 75 10.89 11.33 -17.40
C GLY A 75 11.72 12.47 -17.94
N SER A 76 12.76 12.87 -17.22
CA SER A 76 13.71 13.90 -17.67
C SER A 76 14.38 13.52 -18.99
N LEU A 77 14.80 12.25 -19.16
CA LEU A 77 15.43 11.76 -20.39
C LEU A 77 14.46 11.78 -21.59
N LEU A 78 13.21 11.34 -21.39
CA LEU A 78 12.20 11.31 -22.43
C LEU A 78 11.76 12.73 -22.85
N GLU A 79 11.70 13.66 -21.89
CA GLU A 79 11.45 15.07 -22.15
C GLU A 79 12.52 15.69 -23.06
N HIS A 80 13.80 15.40 -22.82
CA HIS A 80 14.89 15.89 -23.65
C HIS A 80 14.82 15.37 -25.08
N GLN A 81 14.33 14.14 -25.27
CA GLN A 81 14.17 13.53 -26.59
C GLN A 81 12.88 13.93 -27.30
N CYS A 82 11.85 14.31 -26.55
CA CYS A 82 10.57 14.77 -27.05
C CYS A 82 9.98 15.83 -26.12
N SER A 83 10.10 17.10 -26.52
CA SER A 83 9.59 18.24 -25.75
C SER A 83 8.06 18.26 -25.60
N LYS A 84 7.34 17.41 -26.35
CA LYS A 84 5.88 17.27 -26.25
C LYS A 84 5.45 16.44 -25.05
N VAL A 85 6.31 15.55 -24.52
CA VAL A 85 5.94 14.69 -23.39
C VAL A 85 5.72 15.55 -22.16
N ASN A 86 4.54 15.43 -21.56
CA ASN A 86 4.19 16.09 -20.31
C ASN A 86 3.71 15.09 -19.24
N LYS A 87 3.41 13.85 -19.65
CA LYS A 87 2.92 12.79 -18.78
C LYS A 87 3.42 11.43 -19.22
N LEU A 88 3.84 10.62 -18.26
CA LEU A 88 4.11 9.21 -18.41
C LEU A 88 3.00 8.44 -17.71
N SER A 89 2.44 7.44 -18.39
CA SER A 89 1.77 6.31 -17.74
C SER A 89 2.73 5.14 -17.77
N TRP A 90 2.84 4.40 -16.67
CA TRP A 90 3.77 3.28 -16.59
C TRP A 90 3.11 2.06 -15.95
N THR A 91 3.52 0.89 -16.42
CA THR A 91 3.12 -0.41 -15.89
C THR A 91 4.38 -1.21 -15.62
N LEU A 92 4.58 -1.58 -14.36
CA LEU A 92 5.64 -2.47 -13.91
C LEU A 92 5.17 -3.91 -14.02
N ASN A 93 5.87 -4.72 -14.81
CA ASN A 93 5.64 -6.14 -14.98
C ASN A 93 6.86 -6.95 -14.52
N ASP A 94 6.63 -8.20 -14.15
CA ASP A 94 7.71 -9.17 -14.00
C ASP A 94 8.09 -9.81 -15.35
N PRO A 95 9.16 -10.62 -15.42
CA PRO A 95 9.61 -11.21 -16.69
C PRO A 95 8.61 -12.21 -17.30
N ALA A 96 7.65 -12.71 -16.50
CA ALA A 96 6.56 -13.57 -16.97
C ALA A 96 5.38 -12.75 -17.52
N GLY A 97 5.46 -11.42 -17.50
CA GLY A 97 4.42 -10.51 -17.98
C GLY A 97 3.35 -10.17 -16.94
N THR A 98 3.52 -10.59 -15.67
CA THR A 98 2.57 -10.29 -14.60
C THR A 98 2.73 -8.85 -14.16
N THR A 99 1.65 -8.08 -14.16
CA THR A 99 1.67 -6.70 -13.65
C THR A 99 1.85 -6.67 -12.13
N LEU A 100 2.95 -6.04 -11.71
CA LEU A 100 3.34 -5.81 -10.33
C LEU A 100 2.80 -4.48 -9.80
N ALA A 101 2.75 -3.45 -10.65
CA ALA A 101 2.21 -2.13 -10.32
C ALA A 101 1.94 -1.30 -11.57
N GLN A 102 1.20 -0.21 -11.42
CA GLN A 102 0.98 0.79 -12.47
C GLN A 102 0.91 2.18 -11.86
N GLY A 103 1.10 3.20 -12.67
CA GLY A 103 1.05 4.57 -12.19
C GLY A 103 1.31 5.61 -13.26
N THR A 104 1.58 6.82 -12.80
CA THR A 104 1.88 7.95 -13.67
C THR A 104 3.06 8.76 -13.14
N ALA A 105 3.62 9.61 -13.99
CA ALA A 105 4.58 10.64 -13.61
C ALA A 105 4.40 11.83 -14.55
N GLY A 106 4.23 13.03 -14.02
CA GLY A 106 3.95 14.24 -14.81
C GLY A 106 5.07 15.25 -14.71
N LYS A 107 5.33 15.98 -15.80
CA LYS A 107 6.30 17.09 -15.83
C LYS A 107 5.99 18.17 -14.80
N ALA A 108 4.70 18.45 -14.58
CA ALA A 108 4.24 19.43 -13.61
C ALA A 108 4.53 19.05 -12.14
N GLN A 109 4.87 17.78 -11.89
CA GLN A 109 5.25 17.24 -10.59
C GLN A 109 6.70 16.76 -10.61
N ASP A 110 7.56 17.36 -11.44
CA ASP A 110 8.98 17.00 -11.60
C ASP A 110 9.19 15.50 -11.86
N TRP A 111 8.28 14.90 -12.61
CA TRP A 111 8.27 13.47 -12.93
C TRP A 111 8.23 12.56 -11.69
N ALA A 112 7.68 13.04 -10.58
CA ALA A 112 7.48 12.25 -9.36
C ALA A 112 6.67 10.98 -9.63
N LEU A 113 7.12 9.87 -9.04
CA LEU A 113 6.45 8.57 -9.15
C LEU A 113 5.10 8.61 -8.42
N VAL A 114 4.01 8.56 -9.18
CA VAL A 114 2.66 8.39 -8.64
C VAL A 114 2.21 6.97 -8.89
N VAL A 115 2.26 6.11 -7.89
CA VAL A 115 1.73 4.75 -7.98
C VAL A 115 0.21 4.85 -7.97
N LYS A 116 -0.43 4.35 -9.03
CA LYS A 116 -1.87 4.16 -9.02
C LYS A 116 -2.13 2.95 -8.12
N GLN A 117 -2.31 3.21 -6.82
CA GLN A 117 -3.18 2.35 -6.01
C GLN A 117 -4.46 2.17 -6.81
N GLU A 118 -4.93 0.93 -6.91
CA GLU A 118 -5.97 0.50 -7.84
C GLU A 118 -7.26 1.31 -7.68
N GLN A 119 -7.29 2.47 -8.34
CA GLN A 119 -8.47 3.23 -8.64
C GLN A 119 -8.98 2.60 -9.93
N ALA A 120 -10.00 1.76 -9.78
CA ALA A 120 -10.80 1.24 -10.88
C ALA A 120 -11.04 2.36 -11.90
N ALA A 121 -10.55 2.17 -13.13
CA ALA A 121 -10.88 3.06 -14.23
C ALA A 121 -12.33 2.81 -14.67
N PRO A 122 -12.99 3.80 -15.27
CA PRO A 122 -14.44 3.87 -15.38
C PRO A 122 -14.95 2.83 -16.39
N ALA A 123 -15.87 1.99 -15.97
CA ALA A 123 -16.68 1.23 -16.90
C ALA A 123 -17.52 2.22 -17.73
N ALA A 124 -17.45 2.06 -19.05
CA ALA A 124 -18.38 2.67 -19.97
C ALA A 124 -19.82 2.45 -19.47
N THR A 125 -20.63 3.49 -19.62
CA THR A 125 -22.07 3.54 -19.37
C THR A 125 -22.76 2.21 -19.64
N VAL A 126 -23.07 1.50 -18.56
CA VAL A 126 -24.22 0.61 -18.52
C VAL A 126 -25.11 1.15 -17.41
N THR A 127 -26.24 1.67 -17.83
CA THR A 127 -27.31 2.17 -17.00
C THR A 127 -27.79 1.03 -16.09
N ALA A 128 -27.23 0.96 -14.89
CA ALA A 128 -27.75 0.14 -13.82
C ALA A 128 -27.48 0.87 -12.52
N THR A 129 -28.54 1.48 -12.01
CA THR A 129 -28.67 2.03 -10.67
C THR A 129 -28.05 1.05 -9.65
N PRO A 130 -27.11 1.45 -8.77
CA PRO A 130 -26.58 0.54 -7.78
C PRO A 130 -27.62 0.36 -6.66
N ALA A 131 -28.17 -0.84 -6.55
CA ALA A 131 -28.64 -1.35 -5.28
C ALA A 131 -27.41 -1.73 -4.44
N SER A 132 -27.27 -1.14 -3.27
CA SER A 132 -26.28 -1.50 -2.25
C SER A 132 -26.42 -2.98 -1.85
N GLY A 133 -25.32 -3.71 -1.69
CA GLY A 133 -25.31 -4.95 -0.88
C GLY A 133 -24.72 -6.24 -1.48
N ALA A 134 -24.17 -6.26 -2.69
CA ALA A 134 -23.69 -7.52 -3.26
C ALA A 134 -22.42 -8.06 -2.57
N LEU A 135 -22.50 -9.27 -2.01
CA LEU A 135 -21.40 -10.10 -1.51
C LEU A 135 -20.42 -10.42 -2.64
N LEU A 136 -19.11 -10.14 -2.44
CA LEU A 136 -18.08 -10.62 -3.38
C LEU A 136 -17.92 -12.15 -3.25
N PRO A 137 -17.76 -12.88 -4.37
CA PRO A 137 -17.46 -14.32 -4.34
C PRO A 137 -16.21 -14.62 -3.50
N PRO A 138 -16.08 -15.81 -2.89
CA PRO A 138 -14.85 -16.20 -2.22
C PRO A 138 -13.68 -16.14 -3.19
N ASP A 139 -12.68 -15.34 -2.84
CA ASP A 139 -11.50 -15.11 -3.66
C ASP A 139 -10.69 -16.41 -3.70
N GLN A 140 -10.81 -17.20 -4.77
CA GLN A 140 -10.14 -18.51 -4.91
C GLN A 140 -8.60 -18.40 -4.96
N ASN A 141 -8.05 -17.18 -4.95
CA ASN A 141 -6.62 -16.89 -5.09
C ASN A 141 -5.98 -16.25 -3.83
N VAL A 142 -6.57 -16.42 -2.63
CA VAL A 142 -5.92 -15.96 -1.38
C VAL A 142 -4.50 -16.57 -1.26
N ALA A 143 -4.33 -17.85 -1.59
CA ALA A 143 -3.05 -18.56 -1.53
C ALA A 143 -1.95 -17.95 -2.44
N SER A 144 -2.34 -17.35 -3.57
CA SER A 144 -1.39 -16.71 -4.49
C SER A 144 -1.01 -15.28 -4.09
N ARG A 145 -1.72 -14.69 -3.10
CA ARG A 145 -1.47 -13.35 -2.56
C ARG A 145 -0.96 -13.36 -1.11
N THR A 146 -0.75 -14.54 -0.51
CA THR A 146 -0.24 -14.64 0.86
C THR A 146 1.27 -14.42 0.92
N VAL A 147 1.68 -13.29 1.48
CA VAL A 147 3.07 -13.03 1.87
C VAL A 147 3.17 -13.24 3.38
N ALA A 148 4.17 -14.00 3.84
CA ALA A 148 4.41 -14.18 5.26
C ALA A 148 4.79 -12.85 5.91
N ALA A 149 4.36 -12.66 7.16
CA ALA A 149 4.72 -11.50 7.96
C ALA A 149 6.24 -11.45 8.22
N ASP A 150 6.83 -10.25 8.17
CA ASP A 150 8.20 -10.03 8.61
C ASP A 150 8.38 -10.52 10.06
N ARG A 151 9.48 -11.25 10.33
CA ARG A 151 9.83 -11.83 11.63
C ARG A 151 11.11 -11.25 12.21
N THR A 152 11.61 -10.15 11.65
CA THR A 152 12.73 -9.39 12.17
C THR A 152 12.38 -8.98 13.60
N PRO A 153 13.23 -9.30 14.59
CA PRO A 153 12.97 -8.91 15.96
C PRO A 153 13.04 -7.39 16.09
N TRP A 154 12.16 -6.82 16.92
CA TRP A 154 12.24 -5.42 17.31
C TRP A 154 13.47 -5.19 18.21
N GLN A 155 13.85 -3.93 18.35
CA GLN A 155 14.85 -3.52 19.32
C GLN A 155 14.14 -3.18 20.63
N GLU A 156 14.79 -3.49 21.74
CA GLU A 156 14.31 -3.18 23.09
C GLU A 156 15.27 -2.16 23.72
N PHE A 157 14.70 -1.15 24.39
CA PHE A 157 15.46 -0.11 25.06
C PHE A 157 14.96 0.03 26.49
N THR A 158 15.88 0.32 27.40
CA THR A 158 15.55 0.58 28.82
C THR A 158 15.74 2.07 29.09
N LEU A 159 14.69 2.68 29.61
CA LEU A 159 14.68 4.08 30.03
C LEU A 159 15.32 4.23 31.41
N GLN A 160 15.63 5.48 31.80
CA GLN A 160 16.31 5.76 33.07
C GLN A 160 15.46 5.43 34.30
N ASP A 161 14.14 5.50 34.18
CA ASP A 161 13.14 5.11 35.18
C ASP A 161 12.98 3.57 35.31
N GLY A 162 13.67 2.79 34.45
CA GLY A 162 13.59 1.34 34.40
C GLY A 162 12.46 0.79 33.53
N CYS A 163 11.64 1.65 32.89
CA CYS A 163 10.65 1.18 31.93
C CYS A 163 11.33 0.68 30.64
N HIS A 164 10.74 -0.34 30.03
CA HIS A 164 11.18 -0.89 28.75
C HIS A 164 10.31 -0.38 27.60
N LEU A 165 10.92 -0.08 26.46
CA LEU A 165 10.21 0.22 25.22
C LEU A 165 10.75 -0.64 24.08
N ARG A 166 9.93 -0.84 23.05
CA ARG A 166 10.28 -1.67 21.90
C ARG A 166 9.74 -1.10 20.61
N THR A 167 10.59 -1.02 19.59
CA THR A 167 10.23 -0.52 18.26
C THR A 167 11.25 -0.97 17.21
N PHE A 168 11.00 -0.66 15.94
CA PHE A 168 11.96 -0.86 14.85
C PHE A 168 12.70 0.44 14.54
N TRP A 169 13.86 0.61 15.16
CA TRP A 169 14.65 1.81 14.97
C TRP A 169 15.64 1.65 13.81
N GLU A 170 15.44 2.38 12.73
CA GLU A 170 16.43 2.48 11.66
C GLU A 170 17.55 3.43 12.11
N GLY A 171 18.65 2.88 12.63
CA GLY A 171 19.79 3.67 13.11
C GLY A 171 20.58 4.36 11.98
N GLY A 172 21.51 5.24 12.35
CA GLY A 172 22.44 5.91 11.42
C GLY A 172 22.41 7.43 11.50
N ALA A 173 23.34 8.09 10.82
CA ALA A 173 23.52 9.55 10.91
C ALA A 173 22.30 10.38 10.43
N SER A 174 21.42 9.78 9.63
CA SER A 174 20.19 10.40 9.12
C SER A 174 18.93 10.03 9.90
N ALA A 175 19.04 9.14 10.88
CA ALA A 175 17.95 8.66 11.71
C ALA A 175 17.55 9.74 12.72
N PRO A 176 16.26 10.02 12.89
CA PRO A 176 15.81 11.02 13.84
C PRO A 176 16.01 10.52 15.29
N ALA A 177 16.52 11.36 16.17
CA ALA A 177 16.56 11.08 17.60
C ALA A 177 15.16 11.23 18.21
N LEU A 178 14.78 10.36 19.14
CA LEU A 178 13.51 10.37 19.87
C LEU A 178 13.80 10.71 21.32
N PHE A 179 13.08 11.70 21.82
CA PHE A 179 13.13 12.16 23.19
C PHE A 179 11.78 11.87 23.82
N ILE A 180 11.77 10.93 24.76
CA ILE A 180 10.59 10.53 25.52
C ILE A 180 10.67 11.28 26.85
N PRO A 181 9.73 12.19 27.15
CA PRO A 181 9.78 12.93 28.39
C PRO A 181 9.46 12.00 29.56
N ASP A 182 10.05 12.30 30.71
CA ASP A 182 9.55 11.79 31.98
C ASP A 182 8.20 12.45 32.25
N SER A 183 7.12 11.67 32.25
CA SER A 183 5.75 12.20 32.32
C SER A 183 4.88 11.35 33.23
N ASP A 184 4.08 12.01 34.07
CA ASP A 184 3.12 11.36 34.99
C ASP A 184 2.04 10.55 34.25
N THR A 185 1.89 10.76 32.94
CA THR A 185 0.90 10.09 32.08
C THR A 185 1.42 8.80 31.44
N THR A 186 2.70 8.48 31.65
CA THR A 186 3.32 7.19 31.32
C THR A 186 3.75 6.46 32.57
N ARG A 187 3.63 5.13 32.57
CA ARG A 187 4.05 4.27 33.68
C ARG A 187 4.66 2.98 33.15
N CYS A 188 5.44 2.30 33.98
CA CYS A 188 5.82 0.92 33.69
C CYS A 188 4.61 0.02 34.00
N GLY A 189 3.96 -0.49 32.95
CA GLY A 189 2.89 -1.46 33.03
C GLY A 189 3.42 -2.88 33.30
N ASN A 190 2.63 -3.88 32.92
CA ASN A 190 2.98 -5.28 33.12
C ASN A 190 4.35 -5.63 32.51
N GLY A 191 5.21 -6.33 33.27
CA GLY A 191 6.55 -6.70 32.81
C GLY A 191 7.50 -5.50 32.62
N SER A 192 7.23 -4.39 33.31
CA SER A 192 7.98 -3.14 33.23
C SER A 192 7.94 -2.45 31.86
N TRP A 193 7.00 -2.82 30.98
CA TRP A 193 6.83 -2.17 29.69
C TRP A 193 6.21 -0.78 29.83
N LEU A 194 6.76 0.21 29.14
CA LEU A 194 6.20 1.55 29.08
C LEU A 194 4.78 1.51 28.54
N SER A 195 3.86 2.15 29.24
CA SER A 195 2.45 2.20 28.89
C SER A 195 1.86 3.54 29.28
N GLY A 196 0.89 4.03 28.50
CA GLY A 196 0.25 5.32 28.71
C GLY A 196 0.47 6.29 27.56
N HIS A 197 0.13 7.55 27.79
CA HIS A 197 0.13 8.58 26.75
C HIS A 197 1.21 9.60 27.02
N THR A 198 1.89 10.07 25.99
CA THR A 198 2.86 11.15 26.11
C THR A 198 3.05 11.88 24.79
N VAL A 199 3.84 12.95 24.80
CA VAL A 199 4.28 13.66 23.62
C VAL A 199 5.77 13.43 23.45
N VAL A 200 6.16 12.73 22.38
CA VAL A 200 7.55 12.45 22.06
C VAL A 200 8.07 13.55 21.13
N SER A 201 9.28 14.02 21.38
CA SER A 201 9.98 14.94 20.48
C SER A 201 10.92 14.16 19.57
N GLN A 202 10.77 14.34 18.26
CA GLN A 202 11.64 13.78 17.25
C GLN A 202 12.56 14.87 16.69
N SER A 203 13.88 14.70 16.78
CA SER A 203 14.87 15.66 16.28
C SER A 203 15.59 15.13 15.05
N ARG A 204 15.61 15.92 13.97
CA ARG A 204 16.35 15.62 12.73
C ARG A 204 16.92 16.89 12.13
N ASN A 205 18.23 16.91 11.86
CA ASN A 205 18.91 18.05 11.22
C ASN A 205 18.60 19.42 11.88
N GLY A 206 18.47 19.46 13.20
CA GLY A 206 18.15 20.68 13.96
C GLY A 206 16.66 21.06 14.01
N GLY A 207 15.78 20.37 13.27
CA GLY A 207 14.34 20.50 13.38
C GLY A 207 13.78 19.55 14.43
N GLN A 208 12.86 20.05 15.28
CA GLN A 208 12.11 19.23 16.24
C GLN A 208 10.65 19.09 15.80
N LYS A 209 10.13 17.88 15.94
CA LYS A 209 8.73 17.55 15.69
C LYS A 209 8.15 16.85 16.91
N GLU A 210 7.14 17.44 17.51
CA GLU A 210 6.36 16.77 18.56
C GLU A 210 5.32 15.83 17.95
N MET A 211 5.12 14.69 18.60
CA MET A 211 4.10 13.72 18.22
C MET A 211 3.45 13.12 19.46
N ALA A 212 2.11 13.12 19.49
CA ALA A 212 1.36 12.40 20.50
C ALA A 212 1.50 10.90 20.26
N VAL A 213 1.95 10.18 21.28
CA VAL A 213 2.21 8.74 21.27
C VAL A 213 1.47 8.10 22.43
N THR A 214 0.81 6.99 22.13
CA THR A 214 0.29 6.05 23.12
C THR A 214 1.17 4.82 23.11
N TYR A 215 1.77 4.48 24.24
CA TYR A 215 2.53 3.25 24.40
C TYR A 215 1.60 2.11 24.78
N ILE A 216 1.57 1.06 23.95
CA ILE A 216 0.86 -0.18 24.23
C ILE A 216 1.89 -1.27 24.49
N HIS A 217 2.02 -1.70 25.75
CA HIS A 217 3.00 -2.72 26.17
C HIS A 217 4.41 -2.45 25.60
N GLY A 218 4.88 -1.21 25.72
CA GLY A 218 6.19 -0.75 25.26
C GLY A 218 6.28 -0.38 23.78
N PHE A 219 5.25 -0.65 22.96
CA PHE A 219 5.24 -0.27 21.55
C PHE A 219 4.65 1.13 21.35
N PRO A 220 5.34 2.06 20.66
CA PRO A 220 4.80 3.38 20.37
C PRO A 220 3.72 3.31 19.29
N VAL A 221 2.54 3.87 19.58
CA VAL A 221 1.43 3.97 18.65
C VAL A 221 0.98 5.43 18.50
N THR A 222 0.82 5.90 17.27
CA THR A 222 0.31 7.23 16.94
C THR A 222 -1.11 7.18 16.39
N GLY A 223 -1.87 8.28 16.55
CA GLY A 223 -3.23 8.41 16.01
C GLY A 223 -4.34 7.73 16.82
N LEU A 224 -4.03 7.20 18.01
CA LEU A 224 -5.04 6.73 18.95
C LEU A 224 -5.67 7.91 19.71
N ASN A 225 -6.87 7.67 20.23
CA ASN A 225 -7.52 8.60 21.15
C ASN A 225 -6.73 8.69 22.47
N GLN A 226 -6.58 9.90 23.02
CA GLN A 226 -5.94 10.12 24.32
C GLN A 226 -6.73 9.53 25.48
N SER A 227 -8.04 9.29 25.30
CA SER A 227 -8.87 8.62 26.31
C SER A 227 -8.84 7.09 26.23
N ALA A 228 -8.15 6.52 25.24
CA ALA A 228 -8.10 5.07 25.07
C ALA A 228 -7.10 4.47 26.06
N ASP A 229 -7.55 3.60 26.97
CA ASP A 229 -6.66 2.97 27.94
C ASP A 229 -5.80 1.87 27.29
N PRO A 230 -4.46 2.08 27.14
CA PRO A 230 -3.59 1.13 26.47
C PRO A 230 -3.44 -0.21 27.19
N GLU A 231 -3.75 -0.29 28.50
CA GLU A 231 -3.71 -1.57 29.23
C GLU A 231 -4.77 -2.55 28.76
N ASN A 232 -5.86 -2.02 28.19
CA ASN A 232 -6.95 -2.84 27.64
C ASN A 232 -6.63 -3.40 26.26
N ALA A 233 -5.51 -3.01 25.63
CA ALA A 233 -5.12 -3.56 24.35
C ALA A 233 -4.47 -4.95 24.52
N LEU A 234 -4.99 -5.92 23.78
CA LEU A 234 -4.45 -7.28 23.68
C LEU A 234 -3.80 -7.46 22.32
N ILE A 235 -2.47 -7.42 22.28
CA ILE A 235 -1.71 -7.57 21.04
C ILE A 235 -1.82 -9.02 20.53
N THR A 236 -2.39 -9.17 19.34
CA THR A 236 -2.50 -10.45 18.63
C THR A 236 -1.24 -10.75 17.82
N SER A 237 -0.69 -9.74 17.13
CA SER A 237 0.61 -9.83 16.46
C SER A 237 1.22 -8.44 16.25
N VAL A 238 2.54 -8.38 16.11
CA VAL A 238 3.29 -7.14 15.89
C VAL A 238 4.60 -7.43 15.16
N ASN A 239 4.93 -6.63 14.14
CA ASN A 239 6.19 -6.68 13.41
C ASN A 239 6.46 -5.33 12.69
N LYS A 240 7.54 -5.27 11.88
CA LYS A 240 7.97 -4.07 11.13
C LYS A 240 6.99 -3.63 10.02
N GLU A 241 5.89 -4.33 9.83
CA GLU A 241 4.90 -4.02 8.80
C GLU A 241 3.59 -3.52 9.43
N ARG A 242 3.19 -4.10 10.56
CA ARG A 242 1.91 -3.81 11.23
C ARG A 242 1.83 -4.37 12.65
N MET A 243 0.92 -3.81 13.42
CA MET A 243 0.42 -4.31 14.70
C MET A 243 -1.07 -4.65 14.56
N VAL A 244 -1.48 -5.75 15.18
CA VAL A 244 -2.87 -6.19 15.26
C VAL A 244 -3.21 -6.37 16.73
N PHE A 245 -4.25 -5.71 17.21
CA PHE A 245 -4.69 -5.83 18.60
C PHE A 245 -6.21 -5.85 18.72
N SER A 246 -6.70 -6.45 19.79
CA SER A 246 -8.09 -6.45 20.25
C SER A 246 -8.23 -5.68 21.56
N THR A 247 -9.46 -5.44 21.99
CA THR A 247 -9.80 -4.82 23.29
C THR A 247 -10.88 -5.68 23.97
N PRO A 248 -11.07 -5.60 25.30
CA PRO A 248 -12.29 -6.08 25.93
C PRO A 248 -13.52 -5.65 25.14
N ASN A 249 -14.44 -6.60 24.91
CA ASN A 249 -15.69 -6.41 24.15
C ASN A 249 -15.51 -6.09 22.66
N SER A 250 -14.36 -6.41 22.04
CA SER A 250 -14.19 -6.31 20.59
C SER A 250 -14.64 -7.54 19.82
N ASP A 251 -15.33 -8.51 20.43
CA ASP A 251 -15.82 -9.78 19.87
C ASP A 251 -15.56 -9.98 18.36
N GLN A 252 -14.53 -10.79 18.07
CA GLN A 252 -14.04 -11.12 16.72
C GLN A 252 -13.79 -9.88 15.82
N SER A 253 -13.27 -8.81 16.40
CA SER A 253 -12.76 -7.66 15.66
C SER A 253 -11.44 -7.17 16.22
N TRP A 254 -10.60 -6.64 15.33
CA TRP A 254 -9.24 -6.24 15.60
C TRP A 254 -8.90 -4.96 14.85
N MET A 255 -8.16 -4.07 15.49
CA MET A 255 -7.58 -2.91 14.82
C MET A 255 -6.24 -3.29 14.20
N ILE A 256 -6.01 -2.86 12.96
CA ILE A 256 -4.79 -3.09 12.21
C ILE A 256 -4.07 -1.75 12.05
N LEU A 257 -2.86 -1.67 12.59
CA LEU A 257 -2.03 -0.47 12.58
C LEU A 257 -0.82 -0.70 11.68
N PRO A 258 -0.70 -0.07 10.50
CA PRO A 258 0.53 -0.12 9.73
C PRO A 258 1.72 0.48 10.49
N TYR A 259 2.92 -0.06 10.26
CA TYR A 259 4.16 0.54 10.77
C TYR A 259 4.56 1.74 9.91
N ASP A 260 4.89 2.87 10.56
CA ASP A 260 5.40 4.08 9.93
C ASP A 260 6.86 4.28 10.38
N SER A 261 7.80 3.95 9.49
CA SER A 261 9.23 4.05 9.75
C SER A 261 9.72 5.48 9.93
N ALA A 262 9.04 6.48 9.36
CA ALA A 262 9.41 7.87 9.56
C ALA A 262 9.12 8.33 11.01
N LEU A 263 8.13 7.69 11.65
CA LEU A 263 7.73 7.98 13.03
C LEU A 263 8.29 6.97 14.04
N ASN A 264 8.96 5.91 13.58
CA ASN A 264 9.34 4.75 14.40
C ASN A 264 8.16 4.21 15.25
N SER A 265 6.96 4.22 14.69
CA SER A 265 5.72 3.92 15.41
C SER A 265 4.71 3.17 14.55
N TRP A 266 3.80 2.44 15.18
CA TRP A 266 2.59 1.96 14.51
C TRP A 266 1.57 3.09 14.48
N LYS A 267 0.84 3.23 13.38
CA LYS A 267 -0.07 4.35 13.18
C LYS A 267 -1.50 3.87 12.99
N SER A 268 -2.42 4.42 13.76
CA SER A 268 -3.84 4.21 13.52
C SER A 268 -4.33 5.02 12.33
N ASN A 269 -4.95 4.32 11.39
CA ASN A 269 -5.71 4.89 10.27
C ASN A 269 -7.20 4.50 10.34
N GLY A 270 -7.63 3.94 11.47
CA GLY A 270 -9.00 3.48 11.70
C GLY A 270 -9.38 2.16 11.02
N THR A 271 -8.43 1.40 10.45
CA THR A 271 -8.74 0.08 9.87
C THR A 271 -9.08 -0.95 10.94
N VAL A 272 -10.27 -1.53 10.83
CA VAL A 272 -10.77 -2.59 11.73
C VAL A 272 -11.20 -3.79 10.90
N ALA A 273 -10.61 -4.95 11.18
CA ALA A 273 -11.05 -6.22 10.65
C ALA A 273 -12.14 -6.82 11.53
N VAL A 274 -13.24 -7.27 10.93
CA VAL A 274 -14.35 -7.92 11.60
C VAL A 274 -14.54 -9.30 11.01
N GLU A 275 -14.33 -10.31 11.84
CA GLU A 275 -14.63 -11.69 11.48
C GLU A 275 -16.12 -11.95 11.66
N ILE A 276 -16.77 -12.29 10.55
CA ILE A 276 -18.20 -12.52 10.47
C ILE A 276 -18.48 -13.54 9.36
N SER A 277 -19.43 -14.44 9.60
CA SER A 277 -19.84 -15.40 8.58
C SER A 277 -20.61 -14.71 7.46
N ARG A 278 -20.49 -15.23 6.23
CA ARG A 278 -21.16 -14.68 5.06
C ARG A 278 -22.68 -14.79 5.15
N GLU A 279 -23.18 -15.79 5.88
CA GLU A 279 -24.60 -16.00 6.14
C GLU A 279 -25.17 -14.95 7.09
N ILE A 280 -24.39 -14.49 8.06
CA ILE A 280 -24.81 -13.37 8.93
C ILE A 280 -24.75 -12.06 8.13
N ALA A 281 -23.75 -11.90 7.27
CA ALA A 281 -23.57 -10.69 6.48
C ALA A 281 -24.50 -10.55 5.26
N SER A 282 -25.23 -11.61 4.90
CA SER A 282 -26.30 -11.53 3.89
C SER A 282 -27.61 -10.98 4.47
N ASP A 283 -27.74 -10.94 5.80
CA ASP A 283 -28.85 -10.31 6.51
C ASP A 283 -28.47 -8.86 6.87
N ASP A 284 -29.04 -7.89 6.15
CA ASP A 284 -28.69 -6.48 6.30
C ASP A 284 -28.93 -5.95 7.72
N ALA A 285 -30.00 -6.40 8.39
CA ALA A 285 -30.30 -5.93 9.74
C ALA A 285 -29.26 -6.44 10.75
N LYS A 286 -28.88 -7.72 10.65
CA LYS A 286 -27.84 -8.31 11.51
C LYS A 286 -26.46 -7.72 11.21
N LEU A 287 -26.16 -7.51 9.94
CA LEU A 287 -24.90 -6.87 9.54
C LEU A 287 -24.81 -5.46 10.10
N GLN A 288 -25.84 -4.62 9.92
CA GLN A 288 -25.84 -3.26 10.45
C GLN A 288 -25.72 -3.23 11.98
N ALA A 289 -26.41 -4.12 12.68
CA ALA A 289 -26.28 -4.25 14.14
C ALA A 289 -24.85 -4.61 14.56
N ARG A 290 -24.20 -5.56 13.85
CA ARG A 290 -22.80 -5.95 14.12
C ARG A 290 -21.84 -4.80 13.84
N ILE A 291 -22.00 -4.10 12.72
CA ILE A 291 -21.17 -2.93 12.37
C ILE A 291 -21.35 -1.80 13.37
N ALA A 292 -22.57 -1.52 13.82
CA ALA A 292 -22.84 -0.50 14.83
C ALA A 292 -22.15 -0.83 16.17
N ALA A 293 -22.19 -2.10 16.60
CA ALA A 293 -21.49 -2.55 17.80
C ALA A 293 -19.97 -2.39 17.67
N VAL A 294 -19.39 -2.82 16.54
CA VAL A 294 -17.96 -2.66 16.24
C VAL A 294 -17.57 -1.18 16.24
N LYS A 295 -18.33 -0.32 15.56
CA LYS A 295 -18.08 1.13 15.53
C LYS A 295 -18.11 1.72 16.94
N LYS A 296 -19.09 1.33 17.77
CA LYS A 296 -19.19 1.78 19.15
C LYS A 296 -17.94 1.44 19.96
N THR A 297 -17.43 0.20 19.84
CA THR A 297 -16.23 -0.24 20.54
C THR A 297 -14.98 0.52 20.06
N TRP A 298 -14.76 0.59 18.74
CA TRP A 298 -13.51 1.12 18.19
C TRP A 298 -13.46 2.64 18.05
N SER A 299 -14.59 3.34 18.08
CA SER A 299 -14.61 4.81 18.05
C SER A 299 -13.92 5.42 19.27
N ALA A 300 -13.93 4.73 20.40
CA ALA A 300 -13.21 5.16 21.60
C ALA A 300 -11.68 5.08 21.46
N TRP A 301 -11.18 4.28 20.50
CA TRP A 301 -9.76 4.01 20.31
C TRP A 301 -9.11 4.90 19.24
N VAL A 302 -9.88 5.43 18.29
CA VAL A 302 -9.35 6.30 17.22
C VAL A 302 -9.49 7.77 17.58
N ALA A 303 -8.55 8.59 17.11
CA ALA A 303 -8.63 10.04 17.31
C ALA A 303 -9.95 10.61 16.77
N PRO A 304 -10.57 11.60 17.45
CA PRO A 304 -11.81 12.23 17.00
C PRO A 304 -11.75 12.68 15.53
N GLY A 305 -12.80 12.38 14.77
CA GLY A 305 -12.87 12.71 13.34
C GLY A 305 -12.17 11.71 12.40
N THR A 306 -11.47 10.70 12.93
CA THR A 306 -10.91 9.62 12.12
C THR A 306 -12.02 8.64 11.70
N PRO A 307 -12.23 8.38 10.40
CA PRO A 307 -13.20 7.39 9.96
C PRO A 307 -12.73 5.97 10.31
N LEU A 308 -13.67 5.11 10.73
CA LEU A 308 -13.42 3.68 10.86
C LEU A 308 -13.60 3.01 9.50
N ASN A 309 -12.54 2.33 9.04
CA ASN A 309 -12.52 1.58 7.80
C ASN A 309 -12.72 0.10 8.13
N ILE A 310 -13.97 -0.38 8.03
CA ILE A 310 -14.30 -1.74 8.45
C ILE A 310 -14.19 -2.69 7.27
N VAL A 311 -13.43 -3.77 7.45
CA VAL A 311 -13.29 -4.86 6.48
C VAL A 311 -13.83 -6.16 7.07
N LEU A 312 -14.68 -6.85 6.32
CA LEU A 312 -15.27 -8.14 6.71
C LEU A 312 -14.39 -9.27 6.20
N ILE A 313 -14.00 -10.15 7.12
CA ILE A 313 -13.13 -11.30 6.86
C ILE A 313 -13.79 -12.59 7.32
N ASP A 314 -13.43 -13.71 6.69
CA ASP A 314 -13.84 -15.04 7.15
C ASP A 314 -13.02 -15.49 8.38
N THR A 315 -11.73 -15.09 8.44
CA THR A 315 -10.82 -15.42 9.56
C THR A 315 -9.62 -14.48 9.56
N LEU A 316 -9.18 -14.02 10.74
CA LEU A 316 -7.94 -13.25 10.88
C LEU A 316 -6.70 -14.14 10.65
N ARG A 317 -5.69 -13.63 9.92
CA ARG A 317 -4.44 -14.36 9.63
C ARG A 317 -3.19 -13.61 10.15
N PRO A 318 -2.94 -13.59 11.47
CA PRO A 318 -1.87 -12.79 12.09
C PRO A 318 -0.44 -13.08 11.59
N GLN A 319 -0.23 -14.25 10.98
CA GLN A 319 1.04 -14.73 10.43
C GLN A 319 1.36 -14.18 9.04
N LEU A 320 0.42 -13.49 8.39
CA LEU A 320 0.58 -12.92 7.05
C LEU A 320 0.84 -11.42 7.12
N ARG A 321 1.59 -10.89 6.15
CA ARG A 321 1.86 -9.45 6.02
C ARG A 321 0.56 -8.65 6.02
N ASP A 322 -0.43 -9.09 5.25
CA ASP A 322 -1.80 -8.61 5.36
C ASP A 322 -2.65 -9.62 6.15
N PRO A 323 -2.98 -9.34 7.42
CA PRO A 323 -3.77 -10.25 8.26
C PRO A 323 -5.24 -10.31 7.85
N ALA A 324 -5.71 -9.38 7.01
CA ALA A 324 -7.07 -9.30 6.50
C ALA A 324 -7.16 -9.64 4.99
N ILE A 325 -6.14 -10.32 4.42
CA ILE A 325 -6.06 -10.67 2.98
C ILE A 325 -7.28 -11.47 2.44
N GLY A 326 -8.10 -12.05 3.32
CA GLY A 326 -9.37 -12.69 2.98
C GLY A 326 -10.59 -11.76 3.05
N ALA A 327 -10.38 -10.44 3.10
CA ALA A 327 -11.46 -9.47 3.17
C ALA A 327 -12.27 -9.49 1.88
N TRP A 328 -13.58 -9.67 2.03
CA TRP A 328 -14.50 -9.83 0.90
C TRP A 328 -15.58 -8.74 0.85
N ARG A 329 -15.58 -7.81 1.81
CA ARG A 329 -16.47 -6.64 1.79
C ARG A 329 -15.93 -5.53 2.70
N ALA A 330 -15.99 -4.30 2.22
CA ALA A 330 -15.88 -3.11 3.08
C ALA A 330 -17.28 -2.77 3.64
N ALA A 331 -17.35 -2.38 4.91
CA ALA A 331 -18.59 -2.10 5.63
C ALA A 331 -18.52 -0.76 6.37
N ASN A 332 -18.31 0.31 5.58
CA ASN A 332 -18.22 1.69 6.06
C ASN A 332 -19.59 2.33 6.22
#